data_AF-A0A7C7QGY8-F1
#
_entry.id   AF-A0A7C7QGY8-F1
#
_cell.length_a   1.000
_cell.length_b   1.000
_cell.length_c   1.000
_cell.angle_alpha   90.00
_cell.angle_beta   90.00
_cell.angle_gamma   90.00
#
_symmetry.space_group_name_H-M   'P 1'
#
loop_
_entity.id
_entity.type
_entity.pdbx_description
1 polymer ?
#
loop_
_entity_poly.entity_id
_entity_poly.type
_entity_poly.pdbx_seq_one_letter_code
_entity_poly.pdbx_strand_id
1 'polypeptide(L)'
;MLVKNTPLLALILLANLLAACGGSTGTGGNNLPPANPPSVAHAGMFYDPYLGTTNTTALAVGDVDGDGSLDLVEANTAGAGMVVWLNDGHGYLANSGQTLGSNDSMAVALGDLDGDGDLDLVEGNTNGQSNRIWFNDGSGNFTDSGQIIGASDTTAVALADVDGNGSLDLVTGNDGAANRLWLNDGTGSFTD
;
A
#
# COMPACT_ATOMS: atom_id res chain seq x y z
N MET A 1 42.96 -51.11 14.62
CA MET A 1 43.00 -50.96 16.10
C MET A 1 42.21 -49.69 16.43
N LEU A 2 41.07 -49.84 17.11
CA LEU A 2 40.17 -48.86 17.79
C LEU A 2 39.96 -47.49 17.11
N VAL A 3 38.80 -47.21 16.49
CA VAL A 3 37.52 -46.75 17.10
C VAL A 3 37.69 -45.60 18.09
N LYS A 4 37.07 -44.44 17.77
CA LYS A 4 36.18 -43.69 18.68
C LYS A 4 35.32 -42.68 17.90
N ASN A 5 34.08 -43.09 17.63
CA ASN A 5 32.92 -42.20 17.59
C ASN A 5 32.66 -41.69 19.01
N THR A 6 32.35 -40.39 19.16
CA THR A 6 31.14 -39.90 19.84
C THR A 6 30.95 -38.40 19.62
N PRO A 7 29.71 -37.93 19.33
CA PRO A 7 29.35 -36.52 19.22
C PRO A 7 29.00 -35.95 20.60
N LEU A 8 29.21 -34.65 20.83
CA LEU A 8 28.75 -34.01 22.06
C LEU A 8 28.03 -32.67 21.80
N LEU A 9 26.74 -32.71 22.14
CA LEU A 9 25.88 -31.68 22.71
C LEU A 9 25.56 -30.41 21.89
N ALA A 10 24.30 -30.36 21.46
CA ALA A 10 23.56 -29.14 21.19
C ALA A 10 23.60 -28.21 22.42
N LEU A 11 23.97 -26.95 22.20
CA LEU A 11 23.81 -25.87 23.16
C LEU A 11 22.80 -24.88 22.58
N ILE A 12 21.56 -24.99 23.02
CA ILE A 12 20.50 -24.00 22.80
C ILE A 12 20.83 -22.81 23.70
N LEU A 13 21.17 -21.66 23.10
CA LEU A 13 21.37 -20.43 23.83
C LEU A 13 19.98 -19.81 24.10
N LEU A 14 19.47 -19.95 25.34
CA LEU A 14 18.36 -19.10 25.81
C LEU A 14 18.90 -17.68 26.04
N ALA A 15 18.49 -16.73 25.22
CA ALA A 15 18.63 -15.32 25.54
C ALA A 15 17.49 -14.91 26.49
N ASN A 16 17.84 -14.67 27.74
CA ASN A 16 16.99 -13.97 28.70
C ASN A 16 16.82 -12.52 28.24
N LEU A 17 15.60 -12.09 27.89
CA LEU A 17 15.28 -10.66 27.83
C LEU A 17 14.59 -10.25 29.13
N LEU A 18 15.35 -9.57 29.97
CA LEU A 18 14.87 -8.85 31.12
C LEU A 18 14.59 -7.40 30.67
N ALA A 19 13.32 -6.99 30.69
CA ALA A 19 12.96 -5.57 30.82
C ALA A 19 11.75 -5.47 31.74
N ALA A 20 12.02 -4.95 32.94
CA ALA A 20 11.09 -4.75 34.04
C ALA A 20 10.11 -3.60 33.75
N CYS A 21 8.83 -3.79 34.08
CA CYS A 21 8.11 -3.15 35.20
C CYS A 21 7.76 -1.65 35.04
N GLY A 22 6.46 -1.38 35.08
CA GLY A 22 5.89 -0.06 35.29
C GLY A 22 4.37 -0.14 35.42
N GLY A 23 3.87 -0.74 36.49
CA GLY A 23 2.46 -0.65 36.83
C GLY A 23 2.11 0.72 37.41
N SER A 24 1.07 1.36 36.88
CA SER A 24 0.28 2.33 37.64
C SER A 24 -1.18 2.32 37.16
N THR A 25 -2.07 2.07 38.10
CA THR A 25 -3.53 2.21 37.99
C THR A 25 -3.93 3.66 37.76
N GLY A 26 -4.69 3.96 36.70
CA GLY A 26 -5.25 5.29 36.46
C GLY A 26 -6.32 5.25 35.35
N THR A 27 -7.54 5.58 35.72
CA THR A 27 -8.75 5.61 34.88
C THR A 27 -8.69 6.70 33.82
N GLY A 28 -8.86 6.35 32.54
CA GLY A 28 -9.06 7.29 31.44
C GLY A 28 -9.01 6.56 30.11
N GLY A 29 -10.16 6.41 29.45
CA GLY A 29 -10.30 5.63 28.23
C GLY A 29 -9.49 6.21 27.07
N ASN A 30 -8.49 5.46 26.63
CA ASN A 30 -7.90 5.54 25.31
C ASN A 30 -7.71 4.08 24.87
N ASN A 31 -8.50 3.62 23.90
CA ASN A 31 -8.25 2.35 23.22
C ASN A 31 -6.99 2.51 22.37
N LEU A 32 -5.82 2.43 23.00
CA LEU A 32 -4.58 2.16 22.29
C LEU A 32 -4.70 0.73 21.73
N PRO A 33 -4.40 0.50 20.43
CA PRO A 33 -4.33 -0.86 19.93
C PRO A 33 -3.32 -1.65 20.77
N PRO A 34 -3.55 -2.95 21.02
CA PRO A 34 -2.62 -3.76 21.77
C PRO A 34 -1.24 -3.67 21.12
N ALA A 35 -0.21 -3.45 21.93
CA ALA A 35 1.17 -3.43 21.46
C ALA A 35 1.46 -4.70 20.66
N ASN A 36 2.07 -4.54 19.49
CA ASN A 36 2.42 -5.66 18.62
C ASN A 36 3.28 -6.66 19.42
N PRO A 37 2.88 -7.94 19.53
CA PRO A 37 3.73 -8.91 20.17
C PRO A 37 5.03 -9.03 19.36
N PRO A 38 6.19 -9.24 20.00
CA PRO A 38 7.44 -9.45 19.29
C PRO A 38 7.28 -10.64 18.33
N SER A 39 7.76 -10.48 17.09
CA SER A 39 7.74 -11.51 16.07
C SER A 39 8.37 -12.80 16.60
N VAL A 40 7.54 -13.82 16.84
CA VAL A 40 8.01 -15.09 17.37
C VAL A 40 8.50 -15.93 16.21
N ALA A 41 9.81 -15.95 15.99
CA ALA A 41 10.46 -16.71 14.93
C ALA A 41 10.21 -18.25 15.03
N HIS A 42 9.22 -18.80 14.32
CA HIS A 42 9.11 -20.21 13.92
C HIS A 42 9.60 -20.45 12.48
N ALA A 43 10.73 -21.15 12.36
CA ALA A 43 11.33 -21.60 11.11
C ALA A 43 10.31 -21.94 9.99
N GLY A 44 10.33 -21.14 8.92
CA GLY A 44 9.80 -21.53 7.61
C GLY A 44 8.37 -21.12 7.27
N MET A 45 7.62 -20.45 8.15
CA MET A 45 6.33 -19.84 7.79
C MET A 45 6.05 -18.64 8.70
N PHE A 46 6.10 -17.43 8.15
CA PHE A 46 5.78 -16.19 8.86
C PHE A 46 4.76 -15.40 8.06
N TYR A 47 3.50 -15.75 8.29
CA TYR A 47 2.37 -14.88 8.02
C TYR A 47 2.43 -13.73 9.04
N ASP A 48 2.48 -12.48 8.60
CA ASP A 48 1.81 -11.41 9.32
C ASP A 48 0.32 -11.54 8.97
N PRO A 49 -0.57 -11.94 9.89
CA PRO A 49 -1.94 -12.27 9.54
C PRO A 49 -2.83 -11.05 9.20
N TYR A 50 -2.35 -9.82 9.33
CA TYR A 50 -3.20 -8.63 9.08
C TYR A 50 -2.48 -7.58 8.24
N LEU A 51 -2.63 -7.68 6.92
CA LEU A 51 -2.47 -6.53 6.03
C LEU A 51 -3.64 -5.57 6.30
N GLY A 52 -3.30 -4.34 6.68
CA GLY A 52 -4.28 -3.30 6.99
C GLY A 52 -5.04 -3.53 8.30
N THR A 53 -5.36 -2.44 9.01
CA THR A 53 -6.33 -2.43 10.13
C THR A 53 -7.52 -1.54 9.84
N THR A 54 -7.76 -1.25 8.56
CA THR A 54 -8.68 -0.20 8.12
C THR A 54 -9.79 -0.77 7.23
N ASN A 55 -10.71 0.08 6.80
CA ASN A 55 -11.78 -0.31 5.89
C ASN A 55 -11.27 -0.30 4.45
N THR A 56 -10.51 -1.35 4.11
CA THR A 56 -9.99 -1.58 2.76
C THR A 56 -11.13 -1.86 1.77
N THR A 57 -11.12 -1.18 0.64
CA THR A 57 -12.16 -1.27 -0.40
C THR A 57 -11.62 -1.75 -1.74
N ALA A 58 -10.36 -1.43 -2.05
CA ALA A 58 -9.69 -1.83 -3.28
C ALA A 58 -8.19 -2.03 -3.04
N LEU A 59 -7.58 -2.82 -3.92
CA LEU A 59 -6.15 -3.12 -3.90
C LEU A 59 -5.59 -2.93 -5.31
N ALA A 60 -4.37 -2.42 -5.41
CA ALA A 60 -3.56 -2.46 -6.63
C ALA A 60 -2.22 -3.13 -6.32
N VAL A 61 -1.67 -3.83 -7.32
CA VAL A 61 -0.41 -4.57 -7.20
C VAL A 61 0.49 -4.18 -8.35
N GLY A 62 1.74 -3.85 -8.05
CA GLY A 62 2.75 -3.39 -9.01
C GLY A 62 4.11 -3.29 -8.34
N ASP A 63 5.18 -3.31 -9.12
CA ASP A 63 6.55 -3.05 -8.63
C ASP A 63 6.72 -1.54 -8.49
N VAL A 64 6.47 -1.00 -7.29
CA VAL A 64 6.42 0.45 -7.06
C VAL A 64 7.77 1.01 -6.61
N ASP A 65 8.69 0.17 -6.13
CA ASP A 65 10.05 0.60 -5.75
C ASP A 65 11.16 0.12 -6.70
N GLY A 66 10.77 -0.52 -7.81
CA GLY A 66 11.67 -0.90 -8.90
C GLY A 66 12.62 -2.05 -8.55
N ASP A 67 12.33 -2.80 -7.48
CA ASP A 67 13.19 -3.89 -7.02
C ASP A 67 12.92 -5.22 -7.74
N GLY A 68 11.88 -5.27 -8.57
CA GLY A 68 11.45 -6.45 -9.34
C GLY A 68 10.42 -7.32 -8.62
N SER A 69 10.04 -6.97 -7.40
CA SER A 69 9.00 -7.63 -6.61
C SER A 69 7.68 -6.88 -6.74
N LEU A 70 6.57 -7.60 -6.74
CA LEU A 70 5.26 -6.95 -6.75
C LEU A 70 4.89 -6.49 -5.34
N ASP A 71 4.61 -5.21 -5.21
CA ASP A 71 4.15 -4.52 -4.01
C ASP A 71 2.63 -4.38 -3.99
N LEU A 72 2.10 -3.83 -2.90
CA LEU A 72 0.67 -3.67 -2.68
C LEU A 72 0.33 -2.23 -2.28
N VAL A 73 -0.67 -1.66 -2.95
CA VAL A 73 -1.34 -0.43 -2.53
C VAL A 73 -2.75 -0.77 -2.04
N GLU A 74 -3.07 -0.28 -0.86
CA GLU A 74 -4.33 -0.50 -0.17
C GLU A 74 -5.17 0.78 -0.18
N ALA A 75 -6.32 0.77 -0.85
CA ALA A 75 -7.28 1.87 -0.83
C ALA A 75 -8.26 1.72 0.34
N ASN A 76 -8.43 2.80 1.10
CA ASN A 76 -9.15 2.76 2.37
C ASN A 76 -10.21 3.85 2.46
N THR A 77 -11.19 3.62 3.33
CA THR A 77 -12.24 4.58 3.67
C THR A 77 -12.18 5.02 5.12
N ALA A 78 -13.12 5.87 5.53
CA ALA A 78 -13.19 6.53 6.83
C ALA A 78 -12.00 7.46 7.09
N GLY A 79 -11.47 8.07 6.02
CA GLY A 79 -10.35 9.01 6.07
C GLY A 79 -9.01 8.42 6.52
N ALA A 80 -8.85 7.10 6.42
CA ALA A 80 -7.59 6.42 6.79
C ALA A 80 -6.45 6.68 5.79
N GLY A 81 -6.77 7.15 4.57
CA GLY A 81 -5.80 7.31 3.49
C GLY A 81 -5.33 5.96 2.92
N MET A 82 -4.75 5.97 1.74
CA MET A 82 -4.19 4.76 1.16
C MET A 82 -2.84 4.42 1.80
N VAL A 83 -2.50 3.13 1.82
CA VAL A 83 -1.25 2.62 2.40
C VAL A 83 -0.48 1.86 1.34
N VAL A 84 0.84 2.03 1.33
CA VAL A 84 1.76 1.30 0.44
C VAL A 84 2.53 0.26 1.26
N TRP A 85 2.60 -0.96 0.73
CA TRP A 85 3.25 -2.10 1.34
C TRP A 85 4.30 -2.65 0.37
N LEU A 86 5.56 -2.60 0.76
CA LEU A 86 6.70 -3.05 -0.03
C LEU A 86 7.01 -4.53 0.22
N ASN A 87 7.23 -5.30 -0.83
CA ASN A 87 7.46 -6.74 -0.78
C ASN A 87 8.94 -7.06 -0.95
N ASP A 88 9.51 -7.84 -0.04
CA ASP A 88 10.94 -8.25 -0.09
C ASP A 88 11.27 -9.33 -1.14
N GLY A 89 10.38 -9.58 -2.10
CA GLY A 89 10.47 -10.65 -3.08
C GLY A 89 10.24 -12.07 -2.54
N HIS A 90 10.04 -12.23 -1.23
CA HIS A 90 9.79 -13.51 -0.57
C HIS A 90 8.40 -13.58 0.06
N GLY A 91 7.54 -12.60 -0.24
CA GLY A 91 6.16 -12.52 0.23
C GLY A 91 6.02 -11.86 1.59
N TYR A 92 7.07 -11.19 2.09
CA TYR A 92 6.97 -10.34 3.26
C TYR A 92 6.66 -8.90 2.84
N LEU A 93 5.46 -8.44 3.20
CA LEU A 93 5.00 -7.07 2.96
C LEU A 93 5.28 -6.21 4.19
N ALA A 94 6.06 -5.15 4.00
CA ALA A 94 6.36 -4.14 5.00
C ALA A 94 5.63 -2.83 4.69
N ASN A 95 4.99 -2.23 5.69
CA ASN A 95 4.39 -0.90 5.54
C ASN A 95 5.49 0.12 5.21
N SER A 96 5.33 0.88 4.12
CA SER A 96 6.34 1.87 3.68
C SER A 96 6.45 3.09 4.61
N GLY A 97 5.49 3.25 5.54
CA GLY A 97 5.35 4.41 6.41
C GLY A 97 4.57 5.57 5.79
N GLN A 98 4.11 5.41 4.54
CA GLN A 98 3.35 6.42 3.83
C GLN A 98 1.84 6.27 4.11
N THR A 99 1.17 7.42 4.18
CA THR A 99 -0.29 7.50 4.14
C THR A 99 -0.65 8.51 3.08
N LEU A 100 -1.25 8.03 1.99
CA LEU A 100 -1.56 8.83 0.82
C LEU A 100 -2.98 9.40 0.99
N GLY A 101 -3.04 10.69 1.23
CA GLY A 101 -4.29 11.43 1.39
C GLY A 101 -5.08 11.01 2.62
N SER A 102 -6.34 11.40 2.63
CA SER A 102 -7.31 11.07 3.69
C SER A 102 -8.73 11.02 3.14
N ASN A 103 -8.87 10.71 1.85
CA ASN A 103 -10.17 10.55 1.21
C ASN A 103 -10.77 9.17 1.52
N ASP A 104 -12.05 9.01 1.17
CA ASP A 104 -12.75 7.74 1.16
C ASP A 104 -12.58 7.09 -0.21
N SER A 105 -11.46 6.41 -0.36
CA SER A 105 -11.03 5.80 -1.61
C SER A 105 -11.77 4.48 -1.82
N MET A 106 -12.35 4.27 -3.01
CA MET A 106 -13.03 3.02 -3.41
C MET A 106 -12.42 2.34 -4.62
N ALA A 107 -11.51 3.01 -5.32
CA ALA A 107 -10.81 2.43 -6.44
C ALA A 107 -9.36 2.91 -6.46
N VAL A 108 -8.46 2.05 -6.94
CA VAL A 108 -7.06 2.36 -7.14
C VAL A 108 -6.57 1.65 -8.39
N ALA A 109 -5.73 2.33 -9.17
CA ALA A 109 -5.01 1.74 -10.29
C ALA A 109 -3.57 2.25 -10.32
N LEU A 110 -2.65 1.40 -10.80
CA LEU A 110 -1.25 1.73 -11.03
C LEU A 110 -0.95 1.76 -12.53
N GLY A 111 -0.08 2.67 -12.95
CA GLY A 111 0.42 2.78 -14.32
C GLY A 111 1.42 3.92 -14.45
N ASP A 112 2.27 3.89 -15.47
CA ASP A 112 3.18 5.00 -15.82
C ASP A 112 2.35 6.12 -16.47
N LEU A 113 2.09 7.20 -15.72
CA LEU A 113 1.19 8.27 -16.14
C LEU A 113 1.94 9.47 -16.70
N ASP A 114 3.18 9.70 -16.29
CA ASP A 114 4.00 10.82 -16.78
C ASP A 114 5.15 10.43 -17.72
N GLY A 115 5.28 9.14 -18.03
CA GLY A 115 6.20 8.61 -19.02
C GLY A 115 7.64 8.49 -18.54
N ASP A 116 7.88 8.56 -17.23
CA ASP A 116 9.21 8.40 -16.64
C ASP A 116 9.64 6.93 -16.45
N GLY A 117 8.68 6.01 -16.57
CA GLY A 117 8.87 4.57 -16.49
C GLY A 117 8.59 3.97 -15.12
N ASP A 118 8.21 4.78 -14.13
CA ASP A 118 7.83 4.35 -12.79
C ASP A 118 6.31 4.21 -12.68
N LEU A 119 5.83 3.32 -11.80
CA LEU A 119 4.39 3.15 -11.60
C LEU A 119 3.83 4.28 -10.72
N ASP A 120 3.00 5.12 -11.31
CA ASP A 120 2.17 6.10 -10.60
C ASP A 120 0.82 5.51 -10.20
N LEU A 121 0.03 6.31 -9.47
CA LEU A 121 -1.21 5.87 -8.84
C LEU A 121 -2.39 6.82 -9.15
N VAL A 122 -3.52 6.24 -9.54
CA VAL A 122 -4.83 6.92 -9.58
C VAL A 122 -5.69 6.48 -8.40
N GLU A 123 -6.17 7.45 -7.62
CA GLU A 123 -7.10 7.27 -6.50
C GLU A 123 -8.52 7.65 -6.92
N GLY A 124 -9.43 6.67 -6.96
CA GLY A 124 -10.86 6.89 -7.13
C GLY A 124 -11.57 7.08 -5.78
N ASN A 125 -12.18 8.24 -5.57
CA ASN A 125 -12.74 8.68 -4.31
C ASN A 125 -14.27 8.75 -4.34
N THR A 126 -14.88 8.72 -3.15
CA THR A 126 -16.33 8.75 -2.95
C THR A 126 -16.75 9.86 -1.98
N ASN A 127 -18.04 9.91 -1.61
CA ASN A 127 -18.59 10.94 -0.73
C ASN A 127 -18.40 12.37 -1.24
N GLY A 128 -18.45 12.54 -2.57
CA GLY A 128 -18.22 13.82 -3.26
C GLY A 128 -16.79 14.34 -3.21
N GLN A 129 -15.83 13.50 -2.79
CA GLN A 129 -14.40 13.83 -2.85
C GLN A 129 -13.85 13.58 -4.25
N SER A 130 -13.02 14.48 -4.73
CA SER A 130 -12.40 14.38 -6.05
C SER A 130 -11.34 13.28 -6.12
N ASN A 131 -11.22 12.63 -7.27
CA ASN A 131 -10.16 11.66 -7.54
C ASN A 131 -8.80 12.36 -7.59
N ARG A 132 -7.74 11.62 -7.27
CA ARG A 132 -6.36 12.13 -7.17
C ARG A 132 -5.40 11.33 -8.02
N ILE A 133 -4.31 11.99 -8.43
CA ILE A 133 -3.18 11.39 -9.12
C ILE A 133 -1.95 11.58 -8.22
N TRP A 134 -1.23 10.50 -8.00
CA TRP A 134 -0.03 10.46 -7.16
C TRP A 134 1.15 9.99 -8.00
N PHE A 135 2.18 10.82 -8.12
CA PHE A 135 3.39 10.47 -8.85
C PHE A 135 4.38 9.74 -7.95
N ASN A 136 5.00 8.70 -8.48
CA ASN A 136 6.03 7.93 -7.81
C ASN A 136 7.43 8.42 -8.22
N ASP A 137 8.43 8.23 -7.36
CA ASP A 137 9.84 8.57 -7.67
C ASP A 137 10.69 7.35 -8.06
N GLY A 138 10.02 6.23 -8.38
CA GLY A 138 10.65 4.94 -8.69
C GLY A 138 11.21 4.21 -7.47
N SER A 139 11.14 4.79 -6.27
CA SER A 139 11.53 4.16 -5.00
C SER A 139 10.34 3.97 -4.07
N GLY A 140 9.14 3.96 -4.64
CA GLY A 140 7.87 3.80 -3.96
C GLY A 140 7.42 5.02 -3.17
N ASN A 141 8.04 6.21 -3.34
CA ASN A 141 7.62 7.42 -2.64
C ASN A 141 6.61 8.21 -3.49
N PHE A 142 5.37 8.26 -3.02
CA PHE A 142 4.28 8.90 -3.76
C PHE A 142 4.06 10.35 -3.32
N THR A 143 3.86 11.24 -4.30
CA THR A 143 3.53 12.66 -4.09
C THR A 143 2.23 13.02 -4.79
N ASP A 144 1.32 13.70 -4.09
CA ASP A 144 0.07 14.22 -4.70
C ASP A 144 0.43 15.25 -5.78
N SER A 145 -0.01 14.98 -7.01
CA SER A 145 0.16 15.91 -8.14
C SER A 145 -0.60 17.23 -7.97
N GLY A 146 -1.56 17.29 -7.05
CA GLY A 146 -2.46 18.42 -6.83
C GLY A 146 -3.63 18.47 -7.81
N GLN A 147 -3.73 17.50 -8.73
CA GLN A 147 -4.82 17.43 -9.69
C GLN A 147 -6.14 17.07 -9.02
N ILE A 148 -7.23 17.61 -9.59
CA ILE A 148 -8.60 17.40 -9.14
C ILE A 148 -9.36 16.75 -10.29
N ILE A 149 -9.54 15.44 -10.22
CA ILE A 149 -10.14 14.66 -11.30
C ILE A 149 -11.59 14.35 -10.95
N GLY A 150 -12.50 15.15 -11.51
CA GLY A 150 -13.94 15.03 -11.28
C GLY A 150 -14.35 15.29 -9.82
N ALA A 151 -15.63 15.05 -9.53
CA ALA A 151 -16.21 15.21 -8.19
C ALA A 151 -17.38 14.24 -7.95
N SER A 152 -17.43 13.16 -8.71
CA SER A 152 -18.46 12.12 -8.62
C SER A 152 -17.92 10.92 -7.82
N ASP A 153 -18.83 10.14 -7.24
CA ASP A 153 -18.45 8.96 -6.46
C ASP A 153 -17.88 7.88 -7.38
N THR A 154 -16.55 7.78 -7.40
CA THR A 154 -15.81 6.91 -8.31
C THR A 154 -15.60 5.56 -7.65
N THR A 155 -16.20 4.52 -8.25
CA THR A 155 -16.15 3.14 -7.73
C THR A 155 -15.29 2.21 -8.58
N ALA A 156 -14.86 2.68 -9.75
CA ALA A 156 -13.91 1.98 -10.60
C ALA A 156 -13.02 2.98 -11.34
N VAL A 157 -11.76 2.62 -11.53
CA VAL A 157 -10.82 3.34 -12.40
C VAL A 157 -10.16 2.33 -13.33
N ALA A 158 -9.88 2.75 -14.57
CA ALA A 158 -9.13 1.96 -15.52
C ALA A 158 -8.19 2.85 -16.32
N LEU A 159 -7.02 2.32 -16.66
CA LEU A 159 -5.98 3.02 -17.43
C LEU A 159 -5.78 2.32 -18.77
N ALA A 160 -5.76 3.09 -19.86
CA ALA A 160 -5.45 2.60 -21.20
C ALA A 160 -5.14 3.78 -22.14
N ASP A 161 -4.25 3.59 -23.11
CA ASP A 161 -4.09 4.52 -24.24
C ASP A 161 -5.31 4.39 -25.17
N VAL A 162 -6.27 5.33 -25.07
CA VAL A 162 -7.51 5.27 -25.85
C VAL A 162 -7.48 6.15 -27.09
N ASP A 163 -6.63 7.19 -27.12
CA ASP A 163 -6.49 8.09 -28.26
C ASP A 163 -5.33 7.70 -29.20
N GLY A 164 -4.47 6.76 -28.79
CA GLY A 164 -3.35 6.23 -29.56
C GLY A 164 -2.11 7.12 -29.50
N ASN A 165 -1.99 7.98 -28.49
CA ASN A 165 -0.84 8.88 -28.32
C ASN A 165 0.36 8.22 -27.60
N GLY A 166 0.17 7.02 -27.05
CA GLY A 166 1.18 6.25 -26.33
C GLY A 166 1.22 6.46 -24.83
N SER A 167 0.37 7.34 -24.28
CA SER A 167 0.24 7.63 -22.85
C SER A 167 -1.02 6.99 -22.30
N LEU A 168 -1.02 6.62 -21.01
CA LEU A 168 -2.21 6.07 -20.39
C LEU A 168 -3.25 7.16 -20.11
N ASP A 169 -4.44 7.01 -20.69
CA ASP A 169 -5.63 7.79 -20.35
C ASP A 169 -6.39 7.14 -19.19
N LEU A 170 -7.25 7.92 -18.53
CA LEU A 170 -8.03 7.47 -17.37
C LEU A 170 -9.53 7.40 -17.69
N VAL A 171 -10.14 6.26 -17.42
CA VAL A 171 -11.60 6.11 -17.39
C VAL A 171 -12.08 5.97 -15.94
N THR A 172 -13.02 6.84 -15.54
CA THR A 172 -13.68 6.76 -14.22
C THR A 172 -15.09 6.20 -14.34
N GLY A 173 -15.36 5.13 -13.58
CA GLY A 173 -16.68 4.55 -13.36
C GLY A 173 -17.34 5.19 -12.15
N ASN A 174 -18.41 5.94 -12.38
CA ASN A 174 -19.05 6.75 -11.35
C ASN A 174 -20.41 6.19 -10.94
N ASP A 175 -20.64 6.04 -9.65
CA ASP A 175 -21.95 5.68 -9.11
C ASP A 175 -22.87 6.91 -9.08
N GLY A 176 -24.11 6.74 -9.54
CA GLY A 176 -25.08 7.84 -9.62
C GLY A 176 -24.75 8.99 -10.60
N ALA A 177 -23.67 8.88 -11.38
CA ALA A 177 -23.25 9.90 -12.35
C ALA A 177 -22.76 9.27 -13.66
N ALA A 178 -22.53 10.10 -14.69
CA ALA A 178 -21.94 9.61 -15.93
C ALA A 178 -20.48 9.21 -15.74
N ASN A 179 -20.07 8.08 -16.30
CA ASN A 179 -18.66 7.72 -16.44
C ASN A 179 -17.92 8.78 -17.26
N ARG A 180 -16.63 8.97 -16.99
CA ARG A 180 -15.82 9.97 -17.68
C ARG A 180 -14.54 9.35 -18.24
N LEU A 181 -14.11 9.87 -19.37
CA LEU A 181 -12.78 9.64 -19.94
C LEU A 181 -11.98 10.92 -19.72
N TRP A 182 -10.73 10.78 -19.30
CA TRP A 182 -9.77 11.85 -19.11
C TRP A 182 -8.55 11.53 -19.95
N LEU A 183 -8.27 12.38 -20.93
CA LEU A 183 -7.11 12.27 -21.79
C LEU A 183 -5.86 12.79 -21.08
N ASN A 184 -4.78 12.04 -21.18
CA ASN A 184 -3.47 12.37 -20.66
C ASN A 184 -2.60 13.00 -21.77
N ASP A 185 -1.96 14.13 -21.48
CA ASP A 185 -1.06 14.80 -22.42
C ASP A 185 0.35 14.17 -22.52
N GLY A 186 0.57 13.07 -21.79
CA GLY A 186 1.84 12.35 -21.71
C GLY A 186 2.78 12.85 -20.64
N THR A 187 2.33 13.80 -19.80
CA THR A 187 3.06 14.29 -18.61
C THR A 187 2.28 14.06 -17.33
N GLY A 188 1.28 13.17 -17.38
CA GLY A 188 0.38 12.89 -16.29
C GLY A 188 -0.66 14.00 -16.07
N SER A 189 -0.84 14.94 -17.02
CA SER A 189 -1.87 15.97 -16.93
C SER A 189 -3.15 15.53 -17.62
N PHE A 190 -4.24 15.42 -16.85
CA PHE A 190 -5.50 14.85 -17.31
C PHE A 190 -6.57 15.92 -17.60
N THR A 191 -7.30 15.77 -18.71
CA THR A 191 -8.41 16.64 -19.12
C THR A 191 -9.60 15.84 -19.68
N ASP A 192 -10.86 16.25 -19.41
CA ASP A 192 -12.09 15.57 -19.90
C ASP A 192 -12.71 16.20 -21.15
#